data_AF-A0A351GIP0-F1
#
_entry.id   AF-A0A351GIP0-F1
#
_cell.length_a   1.000
_cell.length_b   1.000
_cell.length_c   1.000
_cell.angle_alpha   90.00
_cell.angle_beta   90.00
_cell.angle_gamma   90.00
#
_symmetry.space_group_name_H-M   'P 1'
#
loop_
_entity.id
_entity.type
_entity.pdbx_description
1 polymer ?
#
loop_
_entity_poly.entity_id
_entity_poly.type
_entity_poly.pdbx_seq_one_letter_code
_entity_poly.pdbx_strand_id
1 'polypeptide(L)'
;MIDMKNIIIIVLAITQASIAYADKLLIPMDGTQKNHLKAYGIAYYVLGQEKEVEWLLNYKGGSFLMDDYENIERECLLRGVSFTTMSEAKANRIKEELANPAVNADVVKLLKVPKIAVYSPKTAQPWDDAVTMVLTYAEIPYDVVFDDEVLDGKLPTYDWLHLHHEDFTGQYGKFYASFRNADWYKEQVAEAEAMAAKHGFDKVSELKLAVTKKIRDFTAGGGFLFAMCSATD
;
A
#
# COMPACT_ATOMS: atom_id res chain seq x y z
N MET A 1 3.44 -44.81 46.60
CA MET A 1 3.68 -43.41 47.01
C MET A 1 4.60 -42.79 45.97
N ILE A 2 4.15 -41.75 45.27
CA ILE A 2 5.00 -41.02 44.34
C ILE A 2 6.01 -40.24 45.18
N ASP A 3 7.30 -40.46 44.95
CA ASP A 3 8.36 -39.81 45.69
C ASP A 3 8.33 -38.28 45.47
N MET A 4 8.58 -37.49 46.51
CA MET A 4 8.43 -36.02 46.47
C MET A 4 9.36 -35.39 45.43
N LYS A 5 10.51 -36.03 45.17
CA LYS A 5 11.44 -35.67 44.10
C LYS A 5 10.82 -35.84 42.71
N ASN A 6 10.01 -36.89 42.51
CA ASN A 6 9.32 -37.14 41.25
C ASN A 6 8.16 -36.14 41.04
N ILE A 7 7.50 -35.71 42.11
CA ILE A 7 6.47 -34.66 42.04
C ILE A 7 7.10 -33.32 41.62
N ILE A 8 8.25 -32.95 42.20
CA ILE A 8 8.97 -31.71 41.82
C ILE A 8 9.42 -31.75 40.36
N ILE A 9 9.94 -32.88 39.88
CA ILE A 9 10.35 -33.05 38.48
C ILE A 9 9.15 -32.93 37.53
N ILE A 10 8.01 -33.54 37.89
CA ILE A 10 6.78 -33.46 37.08
C ILE A 10 6.25 -32.04 37.04
N VAL A 11 6.24 -31.32 38.18
CA VAL A 11 5.80 -29.92 38.23
C VAL A 11 6.75 -29.03 37.42
N LEU A 12 8.07 -29.22 37.51
CA LEU A 12 9.04 -28.47 36.69
C LEU A 12 8.84 -28.71 35.18
N ALA A 13 8.60 -29.97 34.80
CA ALA A 13 8.35 -30.35 33.41
C ALA A 13 7.04 -29.77 32.86
N ILE A 14 5.98 -29.70 33.67
CA ILE A 14 4.69 -29.09 33.31
C ILE A 14 4.82 -27.56 33.20
N THR A 15 5.61 -26.92 34.05
CA THR A 15 5.85 -25.46 33.96
C THR A 15 6.68 -25.04 32.75
N GLN A 16 7.55 -25.92 32.22
CA GLN A 16 8.28 -25.65 30.97
C GLN A 16 7.45 -25.91 29.70
N ALA A 17 6.39 -26.70 29.78
CA ALA A 17 5.57 -27.07 28.62
C ALA A 17 4.51 -26.02 28.22
N SER A 18 4.40 -24.91 28.97
CA SER A 18 3.24 -24.00 28.88
C SER A 18 3.53 -22.67 28.17
N ILE A 19 4.65 -22.55 27.46
CA ILE A 19 5.01 -21.32 26.75
C ILE A 19 5.34 -21.65 25.28
N ALA A 20 4.35 -22.19 24.56
CA ALA A 20 4.36 -22.16 23.11
C ALA A 20 3.55 -20.93 22.68
N TYR A 21 4.20 -19.77 22.65
CA TYR A 21 3.65 -18.60 21.99
C TYR A 21 3.67 -18.86 20.47
N ALA A 22 2.65 -18.36 19.80
CA ALA A 22 2.52 -18.42 18.36
C ALA A 22 3.78 -17.85 17.69
N ASP A 23 4.39 -18.65 16.83
CA ASP A 23 5.83 -18.50 16.63
C ASP A 23 6.20 -17.53 15.48
N LYS A 24 5.46 -17.52 14.37
CA LYS A 24 5.46 -16.51 13.29
C LYS A 24 4.42 -16.94 12.24
N LEU A 25 3.83 -15.97 11.55
CA LEU A 25 3.01 -16.18 10.35
C LEU A 25 3.75 -15.66 9.12
N LEU A 26 3.85 -16.49 8.08
CA LEU A 26 4.39 -16.13 6.78
C LEU A 26 3.28 -16.14 5.71
N ILE A 27 3.12 -15.03 5.02
CA ILE A 27 2.28 -14.88 3.83
C ILE A 27 3.20 -14.99 2.60
N PRO A 28 3.18 -16.11 1.86
CA PRO A 28 3.93 -16.22 0.61
C PRO A 28 3.36 -15.24 -0.43
N MET A 29 4.22 -14.73 -1.31
CA MET A 29 3.85 -13.84 -2.41
C MET A 29 4.23 -14.42 -3.79
N ASP A 30 4.69 -15.67 -3.83
CA ASP A 30 4.91 -16.43 -5.06
C ASP A 30 3.59 -17.02 -5.61
N GLY A 31 3.69 -17.91 -6.60
CA GLY A 31 2.52 -18.53 -7.25
C GLY A 31 1.67 -19.42 -6.34
N THR A 32 2.07 -19.69 -5.10
CA THR A 32 1.26 -20.44 -4.11
C THR A 32 0.22 -19.58 -3.40
N GLN A 33 0.33 -18.26 -3.53
CA GLN A 33 -0.62 -17.31 -2.95
C GLN A 33 -1.92 -17.27 -3.76
N LYS A 34 -3.05 -17.42 -3.06
CA LYS A 34 -4.38 -17.40 -3.67
C LYS A 34 -4.86 -15.98 -3.96
N ASN A 35 -4.41 -14.99 -3.19
CA ASN A 35 -4.83 -13.60 -3.37
C ASN A 35 -3.73 -12.60 -2.98
N HIS A 36 -2.87 -12.23 -3.93
CA HIS A 36 -1.76 -11.29 -3.69
C HIS A 36 -2.25 -9.89 -3.30
N LEU A 37 -3.31 -9.38 -3.92
CA LEU A 37 -3.79 -8.02 -3.63
C LEU A 37 -4.33 -7.91 -2.19
N LYS A 38 -5.11 -8.91 -1.76
CA LYS A 38 -5.56 -8.98 -0.35
C LYS A 38 -4.42 -9.22 0.62
N ALA A 39 -3.33 -9.88 0.22
CA ALA A 39 -2.15 -10.06 1.06
C ALA A 39 -1.47 -8.73 1.42
N TYR A 40 -1.37 -7.78 0.48
CA TYR A 40 -0.94 -6.40 0.79
C TYR A 40 -1.90 -5.72 1.77
N GLY A 41 -3.20 -5.94 1.61
CA GLY A 41 -4.23 -5.49 2.55
C GLY A 41 -4.06 -6.02 3.97
N ILE A 42 -3.69 -7.31 4.10
CA ILE A 42 -3.36 -7.92 5.40
C ILE A 42 -2.14 -7.23 6.02
N ALA A 43 -1.07 -7.03 5.26
CA ALA A 43 0.12 -6.32 5.76
C ALA A 43 -0.22 -4.89 6.23
N TYR A 44 -1.04 -4.16 5.48
CA TYR A 44 -1.54 -2.84 5.89
C TYR A 44 -2.38 -2.91 7.17
N TYR A 45 -3.29 -3.89 7.27
CA TYR A 45 -4.13 -4.11 8.44
C TYR A 45 -3.31 -4.41 9.71
N VAL A 46 -2.24 -5.20 9.59
CA VAL A 46 -1.32 -5.51 10.69
C VAL A 46 -0.61 -4.24 11.17
N LEU A 47 -0.03 -3.48 10.24
CA LEU A 47 0.65 -2.22 10.54
C LEU A 47 -0.30 -1.19 11.18
N GLY A 48 -1.58 -1.20 10.80
CA GLY A 48 -2.62 -0.33 11.38
C GLY A 48 -2.96 -0.65 12.83
N GLN A 49 -2.55 -1.82 13.33
CA GLN A 49 -2.66 -2.21 14.75
C GLN A 49 -1.37 -1.98 15.53
N GLU A 50 -0.46 -1.16 14.98
CA GLU A 50 0.85 -0.87 15.59
C GLU A 50 1.68 -2.15 15.79
N LYS A 51 1.52 -3.12 14.88
CA LYS A 51 2.32 -4.35 14.81
C LYS A 51 3.30 -4.29 13.65
N GLU A 52 4.45 -4.92 13.83
CA GLU A 52 5.51 -4.93 12.81
C GLU A 52 5.25 -6.00 11.75
N VAL A 53 5.65 -5.70 10.50
CA VAL A 53 5.71 -6.66 9.39
C VAL A 53 7.12 -6.65 8.81
N GLU A 54 7.73 -7.82 8.67
CA GLU A 54 9.00 -8.00 7.96
C GLU A 54 8.70 -8.37 6.51
N TRP A 55 9.10 -7.52 5.56
CA TRP A 55 9.02 -7.79 4.13
C TRP A 55 10.32 -8.49 3.67
N LEU A 56 10.18 -9.75 3.28
CA LEU A 56 11.29 -10.61 2.88
C LEU A 56 11.52 -10.49 1.37
N LEU A 57 12.34 -9.52 0.97
CA LEU A 57 12.62 -9.22 -0.44
C LEU A 57 13.23 -10.44 -1.13
N ASN A 58 12.73 -10.74 -2.33
CA ASN A 58 13.14 -11.89 -3.15
C ASN A 58 13.03 -13.28 -2.49
N TYR A 59 12.38 -13.37 -1.33
CA TYR A 59 12.02 -14.66 -0.72
C TYR A 59 10.56 -14.98 -1.00
N LYS A 60 10.31 -16.10 -1.69
CA LYS A 60 8.96 -16.54 -2.08
C LYS A 60 8.10 -15.40 -2.64
N GLY A 61 8.65 -14.68 -3.62
CA GLY A 61 7.96 -13.57 -4.29
C GLY A 61 7.87 -12.26 -3.50
N GLY A 62 8.64 -12.08 -2.42
CA GLY A 62 8.54 -10.88 -1.56
C GLY A 62 7.57 -11.07 -0.41
N SER A 63 7.72 -12.16 0.35
CA SER A 63 6.77 -12.58 1.39
C SER A 63 6.69 -11.62 2.57
N PHE A 64 5.56 -11.65 3.29
CA PHE A 64 5.40 -10.94 4.56
C PHE A 64 5.52 -11.92 5.72
N LEU A 65 6.38 -11.60 6.68
CA LEU A 65 6.57 -12.32 7.92
C LEU A 65 6.15 -11.43 9.09
N MET A 66 5.39 -11.96 10.03
CA MET A 66 4.90 -11.22 11.19
C MET A 66 4.75 -12.15 12.39
N ASP A 67 4.61 -11.56 13.57
CA ASP A 67 4.16 -12.34 14.73
C ASP A 67 2.77 -12.90 14.44
N ASP A 68 2.55 -14.14 14.86
CA ASP A 68 1.23 -14.73 14.81
C ASP A 68 0.48 -14.31 16.08
N TYR A 69 -0.38 -13.31 15.96
CA TYR A 69 -1.16 -12.78 17.07
C TYR A 69 -2.64 -13.13 16.92
N GLU A 70 -3.40 -12.98 18.00
CA GLU A 70 -4.80 -13.40 17.99
C GLU A 70 -5.57 -12.74 16.83
N ASN A 71 -6.20 -13.58 16.01
CA ASN A 71 -7.04 -13.25 14.83
C ASN A 71 -6.36 -13.02 13.48
N ILE A 72 -5.03 -12.96 13.34
CA ILE A 72 -4.43 -12.70 12.01
C ILE A 72 -4.67 -13.85 11.02
N GLU A 73 -4.59 -15.10 11.46
CA GLU A 73 -4.94 -16.27 10.65
C GLU A 73 -6.37 -16.21 10.13
N ARG A 74 -7.31 -15.80 11.00
CA ARG A 74 -8.72 -15.66 10.65
C ARG A 74 -8.90 -14.59 9.58
N GLU A 75 -8.23 -13.44 9.70
CA GLU A 75 -8.28 -12.39 8.69
C GLU A 75 -7.73 -12.88 7.34
N CYS A 76 -6.61 -13.61 7.34
CA CYS A 76 -6.09 -14.23 6.14
C CYS A 76 -7.13 -15.17 5.49
N LEU A 77 -7.75 -16.05 6.27
CA LEU A 77 -8.78 -16.97 5.77
C LEU A 77 -10.01 -16.23 5.20
N LEU A 78 -10.52 -15.22 5.92
CA LEU A 78 -11.67 -14.42 5.50
C LEU A 78 -11.41 -13.68 4.18
N ARG A 79 -10.18 -13.21 3.98
CA ARG A 79 -9.77 -12.48 2.76
C ARG A 79 -9.20 -13.39 1.67
N GLY A 80 -9.20 -14.71 1.87
CA GLY A 80 -8.72 -15.69 0.90
C GLY A 80 -7.21 -15.67 0.68
N VAL A 81 -6.44 -15.23 1.67
CA VAL A 81 -4.97 -15.15 1.66
C VAL A 81 -4.38 -16.45 2.20
N SER A 82 -3.50 -17.08 1.42
CA SER A 82 -2.68 -18.21 1.86
C SER A 82 -1.64 -17.75 2.88
N PHE A 83 -1.42 -18.55 3.93
CA PHE A 83 -0.37 -18.33 4.91
C PHE A 83 0.16 -19.67 5.44
N THR A 84 1.29 -19.62 6.14
CA THR A 84 1.85 -20.75 6.89
C THR A 84 2.38 -20.26 8.23
N THR A 85 2.16 -21.02 9.30
CA THR A 85 2.81 -20.78 10.58
C THR A 85 4.12 -21.56 10.71
N MET A 86 5.05 -21.04 11.49
CA MET A 86 6.36 -21.67 11.71
C MET A 86 6.96 -21.23 13.04
N SER A 87 7.94 -22.00 13.54
CA SER A 87 8.65 -21.66 14.77
C SER A 87 9.50 -20.37 14.66
N GLU A 88 9.71 -19.63 15.75
CA GLU A 88 10.57 -18.44 15.74
C GLU A 88 12.00 -18.84 15.31
N ALA A 89 12.47 -19.99 15.78
CA ALA A 89 13.74 -20.57 15.37
C ALA A 89 13.82 -20.82 13.84
N LYS A 90 12.72 -21.25 13.21
CA LYS A 90 12.68 -21.45 11.76
C LYS A 90 12.64 -20.11 11.02
N ALA A 91 11.89 -19.14 11.52
CA ALA A 91 11.86 -17.79 10.96
C ALA A 91 13.23 -17.12 11.03
N ASN A 92 13.94 -17.22 12.16
CA ASN A 92 15.28 -16.67 12.32
C ASN A 92 16.29 -17.31 11.37
N ARG A 93 16.22 -18.63 11.15
CA ARG A 93 17.05 -19.30 10.13
C ARG A 93 16.80 -18.77 8.72
N ILE A 94 15.55 -18.52 8.35
CA ILE A 94 15.23 -17.89 7.05
C ILE A 94 15.88 -16.51 6.98
N LYS A 95 15.75 -15.68 8.03
CA LYS A 95 16.34 -14.34 8.05
C LYS A 95 17.86 -14.36 7.97
N GLU A 96 18.52 -15.30 8.64
CA GLU A 96 19.97 -15.51 8.56
C GLU A 96 20.41 -15.91 7.13
N GLU A 97 19.62 -16.74 6.44
CA GLU A 97 19.87 -17.10 5.04
C GLU A 97 19.76 -15.88 4.12
N LEU A 98 18.72 -15.05 4.30
CA LEU A 98 18.50 -13.84 3.49
C LEU A 98 19.53 -12.74 3.76
N ALA A 99 20.09 -12.68 4.97
CA ALA A 99 21.15 -11.73 5.32
C ALA A 99 22.52 -12.08 4.71
N ASN A 100 22.66 -13.26 4.07
CA ASN A 100 23.89 -13.64 3.40
C ASN A 100 24.15 -12.73 2.18
N PRO A 101 25.29 -12.00 2.11
CA PRO A 101 25.58 -11.11 1.00
C PRO A 101 25.67 -11.79 -0.38
N ALA A 102 25.84 -13.12 -0.42
CA ALA A 102 25.82 -13.90 -1.65
C ALA A 102 24.40 -14.14 -2.19
N VAL A 103 23.37 -13.91 -1.37
CA VAL A 103 21.96 -14.03 -1.75
C VAL A 103 21.44 -12.63 -2.07
N ASN A 104 20.81 -12.48 -3.23
CA ASN A 104 20.15 -11.23 -3.61
C ASN A 104 18.78 -11.10 -2.92
N ALA A 105 18.79 -10.98 -1.60
CA ALA A 105 17.61 -10.84 -0.76
C ALA A 105 17.87 -9.88 0.40
N ASP A 106 16.81 -9.41 1.05
CA ASP A 106 16.91 -8.55 2.23
C ASP A 106 15.64 -8.64 3.09
N VAL A 107 15.73 -8.22 4.34
CA VAL A 107 14.62 -8.15 5.28
C VAL A 107 14.35 -6.69 5.64
N VAL A 108 13.26 -6.15 5.09
CA VAL A 108 12.84 -4.77 5.36
C VAL A 108 11.77 -4.77 6.45
N LYS A 109 12.01 -4.05 7.54
CA LYS A 109 11.01 -3.85 8.60
C LYS A 109 10.04 -2.74 8.24
N LEU A 110 8.75 -3.05 8.26
CA LEU A 110 7.65 -2.12 8.12
C LEU A 110 7.03 -1.88 9.50
N LEU A 111 6.86 -0.61 9.87
CA LEU A 111 6.47 -0.22 11.23
C LEU A 111 5.17 0.59 11.30
N LYS A 112 4.78 1.25 10.21
CA LYS A 112 3.62 2.13 10.18
C LYS A 112 2.95 2.10 8.82
N VAL A 113 1.62 2.24 8.81
CA VAL A 113 0.85 2.48 7.59
C VAL A 113 1.06 3.90 7.06
N PRO A 114 1.14 4.09 5.73
CA PRO A 114 1.05 5.41 5.12
C PRO A 114 -0.41 5.88 5.04
N LYS A 115 -0.62 7.20 5.15
CA LYS A 115 -1.85 7.85 4.72
C LYS A 115 -1.74 8.17 3.23
N ILE A 116 -2.63 7.60 2.43
CA ILE A 116 -2.55 7.61 0.96
C ILE A 116 -3.58 8.57 0.38
N ALA A 117 -3.12 9.44 -0.53
CA ALA A 117 -3.97 10.21 -1.43
C ALA A 117 -3.84 9.67 -2.86
N VAL A 118 -4.97 9.56 -3.57
CA VAL A 118 -5.01 9.30 -5.00
C VAL A 118 -5.51 10.56 -5.70
N TYR A 119 -4.69 11.08 -6.61
CA TYR A 119 -5.05 12.22 -7.43
C TYR A 119 -5.95 11.74 -8.57
N SER A 120 -7.24 12.08 -8.52
CA SER A 120 -8.22 11.61 -9.51
C SER A 120 -9.36 12.61 -9.64
N PRO A 121 -9.88 12.87 -10.86
CA PRO A 121 -11.09 13.65 -11.05
C PRO A 121 -12.25 13.05 -10.25
N LYS A 122 -13.11 13.91 -9.70
CA LYS A 122 -14.31 13.45 -8.96
C LYS A 122 -15.45 13.05 -9.89
N THR A 123 -15.36 13.42 -11.16
CA THR A 123 -16.31 13.05 -12.21
C THR A 123 -16.01 11.66 -12.75
N ALA A 124 -17.07 10.92 -13.06
CA ALA A 124 -16.94 9.57 -13.59
C ALA A 124 -16.22 9.59 -14.94
N GLN A 125 -15.11 8.85 -15.02
CA GLN A 125 -14.37 8.66 -16.26
C GLN A 125 -14.92 7.43 -17.00
N PRO A 126 -14.81 7.35 -18.33
CA PRO A 126 -15.25 6.18 -19.09
C PRO A 126 -14.33 4.96 -18.93
N TRP A 127 -13.25 5.08 -18.16
CA TRP A 127 -12.35 4.00 -17.77
C TRP A 127 -12.20 3.97 -16.24
N ASP A 128 -11.98 2.78 -15.69
CA ASP A 128 -11.75 2.65 -14.25
C ASP A 128 -10.31 3.07 -13.88
N ASP A 129 -10.16 3.72 -12.74
CA ASP A 129 -8.85 4.01 -12.16
C ASP A 129 -8.33 2.75 -11.45
N ALA A 130 -7.42 2.03 -12.11
CA ALA A 130 -6.80 0.82 -11.60
C ALA A 130 -6.22 0.96 -10.19
N VAL A 131 -5.71 2.16 -9.82
CA VAL A 131 -5.14 2.39 -8.48
C VAL A 131 -6.25 2.32 -7.42
N THR A 132 -7.34 3.07 -7.62
CA THR A 132 -8.46 3.09 -6.66
C THR A 132 -9.15 1.73 -6.59
N MET A 133 -9.30 1.04 -7.73
CA MET A 133 -9.83 -0.33 -7.77
C MET A 133 -8.98 -1.29 -6.95
N VAL A 134 -7.65 -1.28 -7.13
CA VAL A 134 -6.74 -2.19 -6.44
C VAL A 134 -6.68 -1.89 -4.95
N LEU A 135 -6.61 -0.61 -4.55
CA LEU A 135 -6.62 -0.22 -3.13
C LEU A 135 -7.95 -0.61 -2.46
N THR A 136 -9.08 -0.35 -3.12
CA THR A 136 -10.40 -0.77 -2.65
C THR A 136 -10.49 -2.28 -2.53
N TYR A 137 -10.04 -3.02 -3.55
CA TYR A 137 -10.03 -4.47 -3.52
C TYR A 137 -9.11 -5.00 -2.42
N ALA A 138 -7.95 -4.39 -2.18
CA ALA A 138 -7.05 -4.75 -1.09
C ALA A 138 -7.57 -4.31 0.30
N GLU A 139 -8.65 -3.53 0.37
CA GLU A 139 -9.16 -2.91 1.61
C GLU A 139 -8.14 -1.97 2.27
N ILE A 140 -7.35 -1.27 1.46
CA ILE A 140 -6.41 -0.23 1.91
C ILE A 140 -7.12 1.13 1.77
N PRO A 141 -7.31 1.89 2.86
CA PRO A 141 -7.97 3.18 2.81
C PRO A 141 -7.12 4.22 2.07
N TYR A 142 -7.79 5.08 1.32
CA TYR A 142 -7.20 6.21 0.62
C TYR A 142 -8.22 7.34 0.52
N ASP A 143 -7.71 8.57 0.39
CA ASP A 143 -8.53 9.74 0.09
C ASP A 143 -8.35 10.12 -1.39
N VAL A 144 -9.44 10.53 -2.05
CA VAL A 144 -9.36 11.11 -3.39
C VAL A 144 -9.14 12.62 -3.26
N VAL A 145 -8.10 13.11 -3.94
CA VAL A 145 -7.78 14.54 -4.03
C VAL A 145 -7.72 14.96 -5.50
N PHE A 146 -7.98 16.22 -5.80
CA PHE A 146 -7.79 16.76 -7.14
C PHE A 146 -7.26 18.20 -7.07
N ASP A 147 -7.42 18.99 -8.15
CA ASP A 147 -6.92 20.37 -8.26
C ASP A 147 -7.27 21.22 -7.03
N ASP A 148 -8.53 21.22 -6.58
CA ASP A 148 -9.01 21.97 -5.41
C ASP A 148 -8.20 21.65 -4.14
N GLU A 149 -8.19 20.38 -3.74
CA GLU A 149 -7.53 19.94 -2.50
C GLU A 149 -6.03 20.20 -2.51
N VAL A 150 -5.40 20.08 -3.67
CA VAL A 150 -3.96 20.31 -3.82
C VAL A 150 -3.64 21.80 -3.70
N LEU A 151 -4.43 22.66 -4.34
CA LEU A 151 -4.25 24.12 -4.27
C LEU A 151 -4.55 24.68 -2.88
N ASP A 152 -5.55 24.11 -2.20
CA ASP A 152 -5.90 24.40 -0.80
C ASP A 152 -4.84 23.91 0.21
N GLY A 153 -3.80 23.21 -0.26
CA GLY A 153 -2.68 22.80 0.56
C GLY A 153 -2.96 21.59 1.47
N LYS A 154 -3.83 20.66 1.03
CA LYS A 154 -4.11 19.44 1.81
C LYS A 154 -3.01 18.37 1.74
N LEU A 155 -2.14 18.42 0.73
CA LEU A 155 -1.09 17.41 0.49
C LEU A 155 -0.18 17.11 1.70
N PRO A 156 0.28 18.10 2.51
CA PRO A 156 1.14 17.84 3.67
C PRO A 156 0.50 16.96 4.76
N THR A 157 -0.81 16.69 4.69
CA THR A 157 -1.50 15.79 5.62
C THR A 157 -1.39 14.31 5.24
N TYR A 158 -0.78 14.00 4.10
CA TYR A 158 -0.61 12.65 3.55
C TYR A 158 0.86 12.25 3.54
N ASP A 159 1.12 10.95 3.52
CA ASP A 159 2.46 10.42 3.33
C ASP A 159 2.74 10.18 1.84
N TRP A 160 1.75 9.62 1.13
CA TRP A 160 1.88 9.15 -0.26
C TRP A 160 0.87 9.81 -1.18
N LEU A 161 1.29 10.19 -2.39
CA LEU A 161 0.44 10.68 -3.46
C LEU A 161 0.58 9.78 -4.69
N HIS A 162 -0.53 9.21 -5.16
CA HIS A 162 -0.58 8.46 -6.42
C HIS A 162 -1.17 9.32 -7.53
N LEU A 163 -0.50 9.36 -8.68
CA LEU A 163 -0.96 10.02 -9.89
C LEU A 163 -1.11 8.98 -11.00
N HIS A 164 -2.30 8.88 -11.58
CA HIS A 164 -2.59 7.95 -12.66
C HIS A 164 -3.31 8.67 -13.79
N HIS A 165 -2.71 8.66 -14.98
CA HIS A 165 -3.29 9.19 -16.22
C HIS A 165 -3.59 10.70 -16.30
N GLU A 166 -3.17 11.51 -15.34
CA GLU A 166 -3.36 12.97 -15.41
C GLU A 166 -2.46 13.63 -16.47
N ASP A 167 -2.98 14.65 -17.15
CA ASP A 167 -2.23 15.54 -18.06
C ASP A 167 -1.88 16.87 -17.34
N PHE A 168 -0.67 16.95 -16.79
CA PHE A 168 -0.18 18.17 -16.14
C PHE A 168 0.31 19.25 -17.11
N THR A 169 0.30 19.00 -18.43
CA THR A 169 0.65 20.01 -19.43
C THR A 169 -0.52 20.97 -19.71
N GLY A 170 -1.75 20.51 -19.48
CA GLY A 170 -2.98 21.25 -19.81
C GLY A 170 -3.18 21.47 -21.31
N GLN A 171 -2.61 20.62 -22.16
CA GLN A 171 -2.68 20.74 -23.63
C GLN A 171 -3.75 19.84 -24.26
N TYR A 172 -4.47 19.05 -23.45
CA TYR A 172 -5.55 18.15 -23.87
C TYR A 172 -5.10 17.05 -24.87
N GLY A 173 -3.79 16.80 -24.97
CA GLY A 173 -3.16 16.27 -26.19
C GLY A 173 -3.47 14.82 -26.52
N LYS A 174 -3.39 13.90 -25.54
CA LYS A 174 -3.41 12.45 -25.80
C LYS A 174 -4.71 11.96 -26.44
N PHE A 175 -5.83 12.58 -26.10
CA PHE A 175 -7.16 12.18 -26.56
C PHE A 175 -7.76 13.13 -27.61
N TYR A 176 -7.20 14.32 -27.81
CA TYR A 176 -7.75 15.31 -28.75
C TYR A 176 -7.91 14.76 -30.17
N ALA A 177 -6.86 14.17 -30.73
CA ALA A 177 -6.86 13.72 -32.13
C ALA A 177 -7.98 12.71 -32.42
N SER A 178 -8.18 11.76 -31.50
CA SER A 178 -9.13 10.64 -31.65
C SER A 178 -10.52 10.94 -31.12
N PHE A 179 -10.65 11.81 -30.11
CA PHE A 179 -11.88 11.95 -29.32
C PHE A 179 -12.41 13.38 -29.18
N ARG A 180 -11.84 14.39 -29.87
CA ARG A 180 -12.32 15.79 -29.82
C ARG A 180 -13.83 15.99 -29.99
N ASN A 181 -14.50 15.08 -30.71
CA ASN A 181 -15.92 15.16 -30.98
C ASN A 181 -16.80 14.34 -30.02
N ALA A 182 -16.20 13.49 -29.18
CA ALA A 182 -16.92 12.68 -28.21
C ALA A 182 -17.43 13.56 -27.06
N ASP A 183 -18.64 13.29 -26.58
CA ASP A 183 -19.31 14.13 -25.57
C ASP A 183 -18.54 14.12 -24.25
N TRP A 184 -18.10 12.96 -23.79
CA TRP A 184 -17.28 12.82 -22.59
C TRP A 184 -16.00 13.67 -22.63
N TYR A 185 -15.40 13.84 -23.81
CA TYR A 185 -14.16 14.60 -23.96
C TYR A 185 -14.42 16.09 -23.92
N LYS A 186 -15.51 16.56 -24.56
CA LYS A 186 -15.93 17.96 -24.48
C LYS A 186 -16.30 18.35 -23.04
N GLU A 187 -16.95 17.45 -22.32
CA GLU A 187 -17.28 17.63 -20.90
C GLU A 187 -16.01 17.75 -20.04
N GLN A 188 -15.01 16.89 -20.25
CA GLN A 188 -13.72 16.99 -19.55
C GLN A 188 -12.99 18.31 -19.84
N VAL A 189 -12.98 18.76 -21.10
CA VAL A 189 -12.37 20.04 -21.48
C VAL A 189 -13.08 21.19 -20.76
N ALA A 190 -14.42 21.19 -20.77
CA ALA A 190 -15.23 22.21 -20.10
C ALA A 190 -15.04 22.19 -18.57
N GLU A 191 -14.93 21.01 -17.96
CA GLU A 191 -14.63 20.86 -16.52
C GLU A 191 -13.25 21.44 -16.18
N ALA A 192 -12.23 21.12 -16.98
CA ALA A 192 -10.88 21.62 -16.77
C ALA A 192 -10.81 23.16 -16.92
N GLU A 193 -11.47 23.72 -17.94
CA GLU A 193 -11.57 25.18 -18.12
C GLU A 193 -12.32 25.86 -16.97
N ALA A 194 -13.42 25.26 -16.50
CA ALA A 194 -14.16 25.76 -15.34
C ALA A 194 -13.33 25.70 -14.06
N MET A 195 -12.52 24.66 -13.87
CA MET A 195 -11.61 24.54 -12.73
C MET A 195 -10.52 25.61 -12.77
N ALA A 196 -9.94 25.88 -13.95
CA ALA A 196 -8.96 26.95 -14.11
C ALA A 196 -9.58 28.31 -13.78
N ALA A 197 -10.75 28.61 -14.33
CA ALA A 197 -11.47 29.86 -14.07
C ALA A 197 -11.85 30.01 -12.60
N LYS A 198 -12.30 28.93 -11.93
CA LYS A 198 -12.63 28.91 -10.50
C LYS A 198 -11.46 29.36 -9.62
N HIS A 199 -10.24 28.97 -9.98
CA HIS A 199 -9.01 29.33 -9.26
C HIS A 199 -8.34 30.60 -9.81
N GLY A 200 -8.99 31.31 -10.74
CA GLY A 200 -8.52 32.58 -11.27
C GLY A 200 -7.40 32.46 -12.32
N PHE A 201 -7.28 31.32 -12.99
CA PHE A 201 -6.34 31.11 -14.09
C PHE A 201 -7.02 31.31 -15.45
N ASP A 202 -6.31 31.94 -16.39
CA ASP A 202 -6.82 32.16 -17.75
C ASP A 202 -6.68 30.90 -18.62
N LYS A 203 -5.80 29.97 -18.22
CA LYS A 203 -5.51 28.73 -18.95
C LYS A 203 -5.43 27.52 -18.03
N VAL A 204 -5.87 26.36 -18.52
CA VAL A 204 -5.70 25.08 -17.82
C VAL A 204 -4.23 24.74 -17.57
N SER A 205 -3.34 25.08 -18.50
CA SER A 205 -1.90 24.86 -18.29
C SER A 205 -1.32 25.70 -17.13
N GLU A 206 -1.88 26.87 -16.83
CA GLU A 206 -1.47 27.69 -15.68
C GLU A 206 -1.96 27.09 -14.36
N LEU A 207 -3.21 26.60 -14.33
CA LEU A 207 -3.75 25.80 -13.22
C LEU A 207 -2.87 24.58 -12.96
N LYS A 208 -2.59 23.77 -13.99
CA LYS A 208 -1.80 22.54 -13.85
C LYS A 208 -0.36 22.84 -13.42
N LEU A 209 0.24 23.93 -13.90
CA LEU A 209 1.53 24.40 -13.39
C LEU A 209 1.48 24.72 -11.88
N ALA A 210 0.42 25.37 -11.40
CA ALA A 210 0.25 25.69 -9.98
C ALA A 210 0.10 24.41 -9.14
N VAL A 211 -0.69 23.45 -9.60
CA VAL A 211 -0.86 22.13 -8.97
C VAL A 211 0.45 21.36 -8.92
N THR A 212 1.18 21.27 -10.03
CA THR A 212 2.49 20.59 -10.09
C THR A 212 3.51 21.23 -9.16
N LYS A 213 3.48 22.56 -8.98
CA LYS A 213 4.33 23.23 -7.97
C LYS A 213 4.00 22.79 -6.55
N LYS A 214 2.71 22.62 -6.21
CA LYS A 214 2.29 22.08 -4.90
C LYS A 214 2.73 20.62 -4.72
N ILE A 215 2.62 19.80 -5.76
CA ILE A 215 3.10 18.41 -5.74
C ILE A 215 4.62 18.37 -5.56
N ARG A 216 5.38 19.22 -6.27
CA ARG A 216 6.83 19.39 -6.08
C ARG A 216 7.16 19.74 -4.63
N ASP A 217 6.44 20.69 -4.04
CA ASP A 217 6.68 21.12 -2.66
C ASP A 217 6.36 20.01 -1.66
N PHE A 218 5.31 19.22 -1.90
CA PHE A 218 5.00 18.01 -1.14
C PHE A 218 6.14 16.99 -1.19
N THR A 219 6.66 16.68 -2.39
CA THR A 219 7.79 15.75 -2.55
C THR A 219 9.08 16.29 -1.93
N ALA A 220 9.37 17.58 -2.11
CA ALA A 220 10.52 18.23 -1.48
C ALA A 220 10.42 18.25 0.05
N GLY A 221 9.19 18.25 0.59
CA GLY A 221 8.89 18.12 2.02
C GLY A 221 8.98 16.69 2.57
N GLY A 222 9.35 15.70 1.76
CA GLY A 222 9.50 14.30 2.15
C GLY A 222 8.32 13.39 1.82
N GLY A 223 7.28 13.91 1.14
CA GLY A 223 6.18 13.10 0.63
C GLY A 223 6.61 12.17 -0.50
N PHE A 224 6.03 10.96 -0.55
CA PHE A 224 6.32 9.99 -1.60
C PHE A 224 5.36 10.15 -2.77
N LEU A 225 5.90 10.27 -3.98
CA LEU A 225 5.13 10.44 -5.21
C LEU A 225 5.24 9.18 -6.08
N PHE A 226 4.08 8.61 -6.42
CA PHE A 226 3.94 7.49 -7.33
C PHE A 226 3.21 7.96 -8.59
N ALA A 227 3.98 8.32 -9.62
CA ALA A 227 3.43 8.78 -10.90
C ALA A 227 3.55 7.67 -11.95
N MET A 228 2.45 7.40 -12.65
CA MET A 228 2.37 6.32 -13.65
C MET A 228 1.77 6.79 -14.97
N CYS A 229 2.15 6.11 -16.04
CA CYS A 229 1.68 6.35 -17.41
C CYS A 229 1.94 7.80 -17.86
N SER A 230 0.90 8.57 -18.20
CA SER A 230 1.06 9.96 -18.66
C SER A 230 1.31 10.95 -17.53
N ALA A 231 1.14 10.55 -16.26
CA ALA A 231 1.40 11.46 -15.14
C ALA A 231 2.89 11.80 -14.96
N THR A 232 3.78 11.11 -15.67
CA THR A 232 5.23 11.40 -15.70
C THR A 232 5.64 12.37 -16.81
N ASP A 233 4.75 12.66 -17.75
CA ASP A 233 5.00 13.57 -18.88
C ASP A 233 5.07 15.03 -18.40
#